data_AF-A0A2I1BSR3-F1
#
_entry.id   AF-A0A2I1BSR3-F1
#
_cell.length_a   1.000
_cell.length_b   1.000
_cell.length_c   1.000
_cell.angle_alpha   90.00
_cell.angle_beta   90.00
_cell.angle_gamma   90.00
#
_symmetry.space_group_name_H-M   'P 1'
#
loop_
_entity.id
_entity.type
_entity.pdbx_description
1 polymer ?
#
loop_
_entity_poly.entity_id
_entity_poly.type
_entity_poly.pdbx_seq_one_letter_code
_entity_poly.pdbx_strand_id
1 'polypeptide(L)'
;MGKITFYCNICGGPLSCYDLRKASTAWEGEDLSLCYDDDCDCEAGSRPEAEDDEDGEDDENSTAACEHDSYCASLRGYSGDLVSEKDILWLEEVRMLRPRGSQSNKHNEMQDDDDAYYITENGSYDPWYGLEVPGENTGSSDGRLWANIDGFFLHDTCWQMLQLVHQTVNPSSPPLQPRGVYLAMQARLGDDMEKSIDWEDSRVYGGTEDFQSQEWEAEPGYEWLVVDPLKPVDISELISASKSSNPGSTNAIVYGGALKLSAVDPFSSLPWDVRYRILQMLPSPSIIDLVIASAVFRGAARDLPDHFWRLRLAYDCPLIDQDSLRQNIAQAGGQANYKDLIRLIKAAAARPEDGMNEDRDTWLNLRNRHRIWTCCEVILGKLEKEAKSCVPFSQSANLARSD
;
A
#
# COMPACT_ATOMS: atom_id res chain seq x y z
N MET A 1 16.25 0.31 29.24
CA MET A 1 15.60 -0.51 28.21
C MET A 1 15.70 0.30 26.92
N GLY A 2 16.17 -0.30 25.82
CA GLY A 2 16.32 0.44 24.55
C GLY A 2 14.94 0.83 23.98
N LYS A 3 14.92 1.86 23.12
CA LYS A 3 13.73 2.27 22.35
C LYS A 3 13.31 1.09 21.46
N ILE A 4 12.11 0.56 21.68
CA ILE A 4 11.49 -0.42 20.77
C ILE A 4 10.41 0.34 20.02
N THR A 5 10.61 0.54 18.73
CA THR A 5 9.62 1.18 17.86
C THR A 5 8.68 0.11 17.31
N PHE A 6 7.37 0.36 17.41
CA PHE A 6 6.33 -0.47 16.81
C PHE A 6 5.83 0.18 15.52
N TYR A 7 5.28 -0.64 14.63
CA TYR A 7 4.83 -0.21 13.31
C TYR A 7 3.35 -0.52 13.11
N CYS A 8 2.75 0.09 12.09
CA CYS A 8 1.37 -0.20 11.73
C CYS A 8 1.20 -1.66 11.28
N ASN A 9 0.25 -2.38 11.87
CA ASN A 9 0.05 -3.80 11.60
C ASN A 9 -0.57 -4.11 10.23
N ILE A 10 -0.98 -3.08 9.47
CA ILE A 10 -1.49 -3.20 8.09
C ILE A 10 -0.41 -2.88 7.06
N CYS A 11 0.28 -1.74 7.18
CA CYS A 11 1.24 -1.29 6.17
C CYS A 11 2.71 -1.41 6.60
N GLY A 12 3.00 -1.70 7.87
CA GLY A 12 4.37 -1.79 8.38
C GLY A 12 5.13 -0.46 8.37
N GLY A 13 4.43 0.66 8.16
CA GLY A 13 5.01 2.00 8.18
C GLY A 13 5.18 2.54 9.61
N PRO A 14 5.98 3.61 9.77
CA PRO A 14 6.21 4.24 11.06
C PRO A 14 4.93 4.87 11.60
N LEU A 15 4.78 4.92 12.91
CA LEU A 15 3.63 5.49 13.61
C LEU A 15 3.82 6.97 13.96
N SER A 16 4.72 7.64 13.23
CA SER A 16 5.06 9.04 13.42
C SER A 16 5.73 9.60 12.17
N CYS A 17 5.60 10.91 11.96
CA CYS A 17 6.29 11.68 10.93
C CYS A 17 7.58 12.38 11.41
N TYR A 18 7.93 12.31 12.70
CA TYR A 18 9.14 12.93 13.25
C TYR A 18 10.41 12.33 12.63
N ASP A 19 11.41 13.18 12.40
CA ASP A 19 12.74 12.83 11.88
C ASP A 19 12.73 12.07 10.54
N LEU A 20 11.64 12.15 9.77
CA LEU A 20 11.56 11.51 8.46
C LEU A 20 12.11 12.37 7.32
N ARG A 21 11.98 13.70 7.41
CA ARG A 21 12.34 14.64 6.34
C ARG A 21 13.53 15.50 6.71
N LYS A 22 14.39 15.82 5.75
CA LYS A 22 15.53 16.72 5.96
C LYS A 22 15.11 18.16 6.25
N ALA A 23 15.70 18.77 7.28
CA ALA A 23 15.50 20.18 7.59
C ALA A 23 16.00 21.10 6.46
N SER A 24 17.13 20.75 5.82
CA SER A 24 17.75 21.56 4.75
C SER A 24 16.91 21.72 3.48
N THR A 25 15.94 20.82 3.26
CA THR A 25 15.06 20.80 2.07
C THR A 25 13.60 21.13 2.40
N ALA A 26 13.31 21.49 3.65
CA ALA A 26 11.97 21.89 4.06
C ALA A 26 11.55 23.22 3.38
N TRP A 27 10.27 23.33 3.01
CA TRP A 27 9.74 24.53 2.39
C TRP A 27 9.47 25.64 3.41
N GLU A 28 9.43 26.89 2.93
CA GLU A 28 9.13 28.03 3.77
C GLU A 28 7.75 27.89 4.43
N GLY A 29 7.73 27.89 5.77
CA GLY A 29 6.52 27.79 6.59
C GLY A 29 6.18 26.38 7.07
N GLU A 30 6.97 25.36 6.72
CA GLU A 30 6.88 24.02 7.32
C GLU A 30 7.51 23.99 8.72
N ASP A 31 7.06 23.05 9.56
CA ASP A 31 7.57 22.90 10.93
C ASP A 31 8.91 22.15 10.95
N LEU A 32 10.01 22.90 11.11
CA LEU A 32 11.35 22.34 11.21
C LEU A 32 11.55 21.45 12.44
N SER A 33 10.71 21.55 13.48
CA SER A 33 10.81 20.68 14.65
C SER A 33 10.39 19.23 14.40
N LEU A 34 9.72 18.98 13.26
CA LEU A 34 9.38 17.64 12.78
C LEU A 34 10.47 17.05 11.87
N CYS A 35 11.45 17.87 11.46
CA CYS A 35 12.46 17.49 10.48
C CYS A 35 13.71 16.90 11.16
N TYR A 36 14.30 15.93 10.47
CA TYR A 36 15.62 15.39 10.76
C TYR A 36 16.68 16.46 10.56
N ASP A 37 17.50 16.67 11.59
CA ASP A 37 18.68 17.53 11.52
C ASP A 37 19.74 16.87 10.64
N ASP A 38 19.87 17.39 9.42
CA ASP A 38 20.79 16.89 8.41
C ASP A 38 22.07 17.73 8.28
N ASP A 39 22.33 18.61 9.24
CA ASP A 39 23.59 19.35 9.35
C ASP A 39 24.76 18.36 9.51
N CYS A 40 25.80 18.53 8.70
CA CYS A 40 27.03 17.74 8.78
C CYS A 40 28.25 18.65 8.85
N ASP A 41 29.07 18.42 9.87
CA ASP A 41 30.36 19.07 10.09
C ASP A 41 31.51 18.38 9.34
N CYS A 42 31.20 17.50 8.39
CA CYS A 42 32.19 16.75 7.64
C CYS A 42 33.11 17.76 6.91
N GLU A 43 34.43 17.58 7.02
CA GLU A 43 35.46 18.56 6.59
C GLU A 43 35.34 19.01 5.12
N ALA A 44 34.53 18.32 4.33
CA ALA A 44 34.17 18.67 2.96
C ALA A 44 33.40 20.00 2.83
N GLY A 45 32.82 20.54 3.91
CA GLY A 45 32.22 21.88 3.96
C GLY A 45 33.17 22.99 4.43
N SER A 46 34.34 22.65 4.95
CA SER A 46 35.32 23.59 5.52
C SER A 46 36.61 23.52 4.71
N ARG A 47 36.59 23.98 3.46
CA ARG A 47 37.87 24.33 2.82
C ARG A 47 38.41 25.54 3.60
N PRO A 48 39.55 25.44 4.33
CA PRO A 48 40.23 26.65 4.74
C PRO A 48 40.51 27.38 3.44
N GLU A 49 40.19 28.67 3.36
CA GLU A 49 40.67 29.50 2.26
C GLU A 49 42.14 29.17 2.07
N ALA A 50 42.49 28.63 0.90
CA ALA A 50 43.85 28.28 0.58
C ALA A 50 44.66 29.56 0.75
N GLU A 51 45.47 29.62 1.81
CA GLU A 51 46.53 30.61 1.87
C GLU A 51 47.41 30.35 0.64
N ASP A 52 47.57 31.40 -0.14
CA ASP A 52 48.38 31.52 -1.35
C ASP A 52 49.58 30.57 -1.40
N ASP A 53 49.47 29.49 -2.16
CA ASP A 53 50.62 28.78 -2.72
C ASP A 53 50.54 28.91 -4.24
N GLU A 54 51.19 29.95 -4.75
CA GLU A 54 51.68 30.02 -6.12
C GLU A 54 52.59 28.81 -6.34
N ASP A 55 52.16 27.82 -7.12
CA ASP A 55 53.00 27.06 -8.05
C ASP A 55 52.20 25.94 -8.78
N GLY A 56 51.88 26.21 -10.05
CA GLY A 56 52.15 25.31 -11.17
C GLY A 56 51.48 23.92 -11.30
N GLU A 57 50.67 23.82 -12.36
CA GLU A 57 50.44 22.65 -13.24
C GLU A 57 49.27 21.68 -12.91
N ASP A 58 48.21 21.85 -13.72
CA ASP A 58 47.39 20.85 -14.41
C ASP A 58 46.86 19.63 -13.63
N ASP A 59 45.58 19.70 -13.24
CA ASP A 59 44.64 18.58 -13.43
C ASP A 59 43.17 19.07 -13.45
N GLU A 60 42.71 19.50 -14.63
CA GLU A 60 41.29 19.79 -14.90
C GLU A 60 40.47 18.48 -15.00
N ASN A 61 40.35 17.69 -13.93
CA ASN A 61 39.24 16.72 -13.82
C ASN A 61 38.96 16.11 -12.43
N SER A 62 39.42 16.69 -11.31
CA SER A 62 38.97 16.20 -10.00
C SER A 62 37.73 16.97 -9.56
N THR A 63 36.55 16.57 -10.04
CA THR A 63 35.34 16.72 -9.23
C THR A 63 35.53 15.85 -8.00
N ALA A 64 36.25 16.37 -7.00
CA ALA A 64 36.33 15.80 -5.68
C ALA A 64 34.91 15.88 -5.10
N ALA A 65 34.11 14.85 -5.36
CA ALA A 65 32.87 14.63 -4.64
C ALA A 65 33.24 14.68 -3.16
N CYS A 66 32.56 15.52 -2.39
CA CYS A 66 32.64 15.49 -0.94
C CYS A 66 32.43 14.03 -0.50
N GLU A 67 33.49 13.36 -0.06
CA GLU A 67 33.38 11.99 0.47
C GLU A 67 32.78 12.09 1.87
N HIS A 68 31.46 12.18 1.94
CA HIS A 68 30.71 11.99 3.18
C HIS A 68 30.88 10.53 3.62
N ASP A 69 31.11 10.32 4.92
CA ASP A 69 31.09 8.98 5.47
C ASP A 69 29.66 8.38 5.37
N SER A 70 29.56 7.05 5.42
CA SER A 70 28.27 6.35 5.30
C SER A 70 27.29 6.60 6.45
N TYR A 71 27.73 7.28 7.52
CA TYR A 71 26.94 7.62 8.70
C TYR A 71 26.60 9.10 8.76
N CYS A 72 26.97 9.86 7.73
CA CYS A 72 26.78 11.28 7.66
C CYS A 72 25.28 11.63 7.66
N ALA A 73 24.89 12.56 8.53
CA ALA A 73 23.50 13.00 8.67
C ALA A 73 22.94 13.50 7.33
N SER A 74 23.72 14.22 6.53
CA SER A 74 23.27 14.73 5.22
C SER A 74 22.86 13.64 4.20
N LEU A 75 23.25 12.38 4.44
CA LEU A 75 22.88 11.23 3.59
C LEU A 75 21.57 10.55 4.01
N ARG A 76 20.96 10.94 5.14
CA ARG A 76 19.72 10.37 5.69
C ARG A 76 18.57 11.35 5.61
N GLY A 77 17.34 10.85 5.77
CA GLY A 77 16.13 11.67 5.69
C GLY A 77 15.62 11.81 4.26
N TYR A 78 14.30 11.86 4.14
CA TYR A 78 13.60 12.09 2.88
C TYR A 78 13.74 13.54 2.43
N SER A 79 13.81 13.75 1.12
CA SER A 79 13.85 15.10 0.54
C SER A 79 12.49 15.79 0.67
N GLY A 80 12.49 17.00 1.24
CA GLY A 80 11.34 17.90 1.29
C GLY A 80 10.86 18.36 -0.09
N ASP A 81 11.71 18.28 -1.12
CA ASP A 81 11.33 18.57 -2.51
C ASP A 81 10.40 17.50 -3.11
N LEU A 82 10.49 16.26 -2.60
CA LEU A 82 9.66 15.13 -3.05
C LEU A 82 8.44 14.93 -2.15
N VAL A 83 8.60 15.17 -0.85
CA VAL A 83 7.60 14.89 0.17
C VAL A 83 7.41 16.13 1.02
N SER A 84 6.24 16.75 0.94
CA SER A 84 5.88 17.86 1.82
C SER A 84 5.52 17.39 3.23
N GLU A 85 5.50 18.28 4.22
CA GLU A 85 5.05 17.96 5.58
C GLU A 85 3.65 17.32 5.55
N LYS A 86 2.74 17.93 4.77
CA LYS A 86 1.36 17.45 4.59
C LYS A 86 1.29 16.04 4.01
N ASP A 87 2.30 15.62 3.26
CA ASP A 87 2.32 14.29 2.66
C ASP A 87 2.61 13.20 3.68
N ILE A 88 3.13 13.51 4.87
CA ILE A 88 3.46 12.50 5.90
C ILE A 88 2.67 12.64 7.19
N LEU A 89 1.92 13.74 7.38
CA LEU A 89 1.11 13.96 8.59
C LEU A 89 0.10 12.83 8.88
N TRP A 90 -0.34 12.09 7.87
CA TRP A 90 -1.24 10.95 8.05
C TRP A 90 -0.64 9.84 8.94
N LEU A 91 0.69 9.79 9.09
CA LEU A 91 1.39 8.82 9.95
C LEU A 91 1.14 9.06 11.44
N GLU A 92 0.83 10.30 11.83
CA GLU A 92 0.51 10.69 13.22
C GLU A 92 -0.93 10.29 13.62
N GLU A 93 -1.79 9.99 12.64
CA GLU A 93 -3.17 9.57 12.88
C GLU A 93 -3.22 8.07 13.24
N VAL A 94 -2.80 7.75 14.47
CA VAL A 94 -2.66 6.39 14.97
C VAL A 94 -3.88 5.97 15.78
N ARG A 95 -4.36 4.75 15.52
CA ARG A 95 -5.44 4.09 16.26
C ARG A 95 -4.98 2.75 16.81
N MET A 96 -5.74 2.20 17.75
CA MET A 96 -5.57 0.84 18.24
C MET A 96 -6.81 -0.01 17.95
N LEU A 97 -6.59 -1.21 17.42
CA LEU A 97 -7.59 -2.28 17.37
C LEU A 97 -7.47 -3.12 18.65
N ARG A 98 -8.53 -3.15 19.46
CA ARG A 98 -8.49 -3.80 20.78
C ARG A 98 -9.82 -4.39 21.24
N PRO A 99 -9.79 -5.34 22.19
CA PRO A 99 -10.99 -5.73 22.93
C PRO A 99 -11.40 -4.62 23.91
N ARG A 100 -12.71 -4.50 24.14
CA ARG A 100 -13.25 -3.75 25.28
C ARG A 100 -12.88 -4.50 26.56
N GLY A 101 -12.28 -3.80 27.52
CA GLY A 101 -11.97 -4.39 28.82
C GLY A 101 -13.23 -4.91 29.50
N SER A 102 -13.22 -6.16 29.95
CA SER A 102 -14.29 -6.73 30.77
C SER A 102 -14.29 -6.04 32.14
N GLN A 103 -15.04 -4.95 32.29
CA GLN A 103 -15.34 -4.45 33.60
C GLN A 103 -16.21 -5.47 34.35
N SER A 104 -15.61 -6.06 35.39
CA SER A 104 -16.21 -6.83 36.47
C SER A 104 -16.36 -8.35 36.30
N ASN A 105 -15.62 -9.06 37.17
CA ASN A 105 -15.94 -10.32 37.81
C ASN A 105 -17.37 -10.84 37.57
N LYS A 106 -17.54 -11.75 36.60
CA LYS A 106 -18.37 -12.97 36.70
C LYS A 106 -18.32 -13.76 35.39
N HIS A 107 -17.80 -14.98 35.52
CA HIS A 107 -17.91 -16.14 34.60
C HIS A 107 -17.01 -16.16 33.35
N ASN A 108 -16.25 -17.27 33.27
CA ASN A 108 -15.44 -17.76 32.16
C ASN A 108 -16.28 -18.10 30.91
N GLU A 109 -16.99 -17.14 30.36
CA GLU A 109 -17.55 -17.26 29.02
C GLU A 109 -17.15 -15.99 28.27
N MET A 110 -16.21 -16.16 27.33
CA MET A 110 -15.86 -15.15 26.35
C MET A 110 -17.15 -14.81 25.60
N GLN A 111 -17.80 -13.71 25.97
CA GLN A 111 -19.05 -13.28 25.34
C GLN A 111 -18.76 -13.09 23.86
N ASP A 112 -19.44 -13.90 23.04
CA ASP A 112 -19.34 -13.90 21.58
C ASP A 112 -20.16 -12.72 21.01
N ASP A 113 -19.91 -11.53 21.53
CA ASP A 113 -20.58 -10.30 21.12
C ASP A 113 -19.67 -9.53 20.17
N ASP A 114 -20.19 -9.19 18.99
CA ASP A 114 -19.41 -8.50 17.95
C ASP A 114 -18.93 -7.11 18.43
N ASP A 115 -19.61 -6.52 19.42
CA ASP A 115 -19.26 -5.22 20.04
C ASP A 115 -18.09 -5.31 21.03
N ALA A 116 -17.58 -6.52 21.31
CA ALA A 116 -16.46 -6.74 22.22
C ALA A 116 -15.12 -6.23 21.68
N TYR A 117 -15.02 -5.94 20.38
CA TYR A 117 -13.79 -5.46 19.74
C TYR A 117 -14.06 -4.17 18.98
N TYR A 118 -13.17 -3.20 19.09
CA TYR A 118 -13.36 -1.90 18.48
C TYR A 118 -12.03 -1.27 18.06
N ILE A 119 -12.15 -0.25 17.22
CA ILE A 119 -11.07 0.64 16.81
C ILE A 119 -11.21 1.91 17.65
N THR A 120 -10.14 2.36 18.30
CA THR A 120 -10.15 3.60 19.09
C THR A 120 -10.34 4.84 18.19
N GLU A 121 -10.55 5.99 18.82
CA GLU A 121 -10.30 7.28 18.16
C GLU A 121 -8.80 7.44 17.84
N ASN A 122 -8.46 8.47 17.07
CA ASN A 122 -7.06 8.82 16.81
C ASN A 122 -6.40 9.26 18.12
N GLY A 123 -5.19 8.76 18.35
CA GLY A 123 -4.36 9.09 19.49
C GLY A 123 -2.98 9.57 19.08
N SER A 124 -2.23 10.07 20.06
CA SER A 124 -0.84 10.46 19.87
C SER A 124 0.07 9.32 20.31
N TYR A 125 0.91 8.85 19.40
CA TYR A 125 1.87 7.79 19.67
C TYR A 125 3.23 8.35 20.05
N ASP A 126 3.82 7.79 21.10
CA ASP A 126 5.20 8.04 21.48
C ASP A 126 5.91 6.69 21.75
N PRO A 127 7.08 6.41 21.15
CA PRO A 127 7.78 5.14 21.32
C PRO A 127 8.13 4.75 22.76
N TRP A 128 8.31 5.73 23.65
CA TRP A 128 8.65 5.52 25.06
C TRP A 128 7.44 5.33 25.95
N TYR A 129 6.29 5.78 25.47
CA TYR A 129 5.12 6.00 26.28
C TYR A 129 3.87 5.28 25.77
N GLY A 130 3.90 4.74 24.55
CA GLY A 130 2.76 4.07 23.94
C GLY A 130 1.79 5.08 23.32
N LEU A 131 0.53 4.67 23.16
CA LEU A 131 -0.51 5.48 22.53
C LEU A 131 -1.40 6.13 23.59
N GLU A 132 -1.53 7.46 23.50
CA GLU A 132 -2.48 8.25 24.28
C GLU A 132 -3.72 8.55 23.42
N VAL A 133 -4.87 8.03 23.82
CA VAL A 133 -6.15 8.26 23.13
C VAL A 133 -7.06 9.11 24.02
N PRO A 134 -7.59 10.24 23.53
CA PRO A 134 -8.53 11.06 24.30
C PRO A 134 -9.75 10.28 24.78
N GLY A 135 -10.10 10.43 26.06
CA GLY A 135 -11.32 9.82 26.62
C GLY A 135 -11.25 8.31 26.86
N GLU A 136 -10.18 7.65 26.43
CA GLU A 136 -9.83 6.31 26.87
C GLU A 136 -9.13 6.37 28.25
N ASN A 137 -9.16 5.24 28.98
CA ASN A 137 -8.54 4.94 30.29
C ASN A 137 -9.43 4.94 31.55
N THR A 138 -9.66 3.74 32.08
CA THR A 138 -9.75 3.48 33.54
C THR A 138 -9.01 2.20 33.98
N GLY A 139 -8.15 1.61 33.14
CA GLY A 139 -7.58 0.26 33.35
C GLY A 139 -6.05 0.15 33.47
N SER A 140 -5.27 0.94 32.72
CA SER A 140 -3.80 1.01 32.89
C SER A 140 -3.44 2.02 33.98
N SER A 141 -2.47 1.69 34.83
CA SER A 141 -2.03 2.55 35.94
C SER A 141 -1.46 3.90 35.50
N ASP A 142 -1.12 4.07 34.21
CA ASP A 142 -0.55 5.28 33.62
C ASP A 142 -1.45 5.96 32.58
N GLY A 143 -2.59 5.36 32.23
CA GLY A 143 -3.48 5.89 31.20
C GLY A 143 -2.91 5.78 29.77
N ARG A 144 -2.06 4.81 29.47
CA ARG A 144 -1.50 4.62 28.13
C ARG A 144 -1.76 3.23 27.61
N LEU A 145 -1.82 3.12 26.27
CA LEU A 145 -2.09 1.86 25.58
C LEU A 145 -0.84 1.32 24.91
N TRP A 146 -0.52 0.06 25.19
CA TRP A 146 0.71 -0.58 24.75
C TRP A 146 0.48 -1.56 23.59
N ALA A 147 1.40 -1.55 22.62
CA ALA A 147 1.39 -2.48 21.50
C ALA A 147 1.37 -3.93 22.00
N ASN A 148 0.62 -4.78 21.30
CA ASN A 148 0.51 -6.23 21.51
C ASN A 148 -0.06 -6.66 22.87
N ILE A 149 -0.08 -5.78 23.87
CA ILE A 149 -0.67 -6.01 25.20
C ILE A 149 -2.12 -5.52 25.22
N ASP A 150 -2.34 -4.25 24.88
CA ASP A 150 -3.68 -3.66 24.86
C ASP A 150 -4.39 -3.89 23.53
N GLY A 151 -3.63 -4.04 22.44
CA GLY A 151 -4.15 -4.22 21.09
C GLY A 151 -3.09 -3.95 20.02
N PHE A 152 -3.53 -3.78 18.79
CA PHE A 152 -2.66 -3.62 17.62
C PHE A 152 -2.75 -2.21 17.06
N PHE A 153 -1.58 -1.58 16.85
CA PHE A 153 -1.52 -0.24 16.23
C PHE A 153 -1.81 -0.29 14.74
N LEU A 154 -2.56 0.71 14.28
CA LEU A 154 -2.95 0.90 12.89
C LEU A 154 -2.96 2.40 12.60
N HIS A 155 -2.59 2.82 11.39
CA HIS A 155 -2.96 4.17 10.94
C HIS A 155 -4.46 4.21 10.62
N ASP A 156 -5.10 5.35 10.91
CA ASP A 156 -6.48 5.63 10.51
C ASP A 156 -6.69 5.40 9.01
N THR A 157 -5.79 5.95 8.19
CA THR A 157 -5.75 5.78 6.75
C THR A 157 -5.68 4.30 6.33
N CYS A 158 -4.85 3.49 6.99
CA CYS A 158 -4.73 2.08 6.69
C CYS A 158 -6.01 1.30 7.02
N TRP A 159 -6.68 1.65 8.12
CA TRP A 159 -7.97 1.06 8.47
C TRP A 159 -9.06 1.42 7.45
N GLN A 160 -9.14 2.69 7.04
CA GLN A 160 -10.07 3.13 6.00
C GLN A 160 -9.81 2.41 4.66
N MET A 161 -8.55 2.25 4.27
CA MET A 161 -8.18 1.49 3.08
C MET A 161 -8.59 0.02 3.20
N LEU A 162 -8.38 -0.63 4.35
CA LEU A 162 -8.81 -2.02 4.56
C LEU A 162 -10.32 -2.18 4.39
N GLN A 163 -11.11 -1.24 4.92
CA GLN A 163 -12.57 -1.21 4.72
C GLN A 163 -12.96 -1.00 3.26
N LEU A 164 -12.28 -0.07 2.56
CA LEU A 164 -12.51 0.22 1.14
C LEU A 164 -12.22 -0.99 0.26
N VAL A 165 -11.09 -1.67 0.49
CA VAL A 165 -10.71 -2.88 -0.25
C VAL A 165 -11.71 -3.99 0.00
N HIS A 166 -12.14 -4.21 1.25
CA HIS A 166 -13.17 -5.20 1.58
C HIS A 166 -14.47 -4.97 0.82
N GLN A 167 -14.96 -3.72 0.79
CA GLN A 167 -16.17 -3.38 0.03
C GLN A 167 -15.98 -3.50 -1.49
N THR A 168 -14.77 -3.25 -1.99
CA THR A 168 -14.46 -3.35 -3.42
C THR A 168 -14.41 -4.80 -3.89
N VAL A 169 -13.76 -5.67 -3.11
CA VAL A 169 -13.62 -7.10 -3.41
C VAL A 169 -14.93 -7.85 -3.16
N ASN A 170 -15.65 -7.49 -2.09
CA ASN A 170 -16.87 -8.16 -1.66
C ASN A 170 -18.04 -7.15 -1.42
N PRO A 171 -18.62 -6.54 -2.48
CA PRO A 171 -19.63 -5.49 -2.33
C PRO A 171 -20.93 -5.92 -1.63
N SER A 172 -21.21 -7.23 -1.59
CA SER A 172 -22.40 -7.80 -0.94
C SER A 172 -22.16 -8.29 0.49
N SER A 173 -20.91 -8.25 0.95
CA SER A 173 -20.55 -8.65 2.31
C SER A 173 -20.91 -7.56 3.32
N PRO A 174 -21.23 -7.93 4.58
CA PRO A 174 -21.38 -6.95 5.65
C PRO A 174 -20.07 -6.17 5.86
N PRO A 175 -20.12 -5.01 6.55
CA PRO A 175 -18.93 -4.27 6.93
C PRO A 175 -17.89 -5.15 7.63
N LEU A 176 -16.61 -4.87 7.39
CA LEU A 176 -15.52 -5.59 8.02
C LEU A 176 -15.60 -5.44 9.54
N GLN A 177 -15.70 -6.57 10.25
CA GLN A 177 -15.85 -6.58 11.70
C GLN A 177 -14.46 -6.53 12.38
N PRO A 178 -14.23 -5.60 13.33
CA PRO A 178 -12.97 -5.49 14.07
C PRO A 178 -12.54 -6.80 14.73
N ARG A 179 -13.50 -7.56 15.26
CA ARG A 179 -13.27 -8.87 15.90
C ARG A 179 -12.48 -9.84 15.02
N GLY A 180 -12.89 -9.98 13.76
CA GLY A 180 -12.23 -10.91 12.83
C GLY A 180 -10.78 -10.53 12.57
N VAL A 181 -10.52 -9.22 12.41
CA VAL A 181 -9.16 -8.70 12.21
C VAL A 181 -8.31 -8.89 13.47
N TYR A 182 -8.86 -8.60 14.64
CA TYR A 182 -8.13 -8.73 15.91
C TYR A 182 -7.73 -10.16 16.19
N LEU A 183 -8.65 -11.11 16.06
CA LEU A 183 -8.36 -12.53 16.30
C LEU A 183 -7.32 -13.08 15.31
N ALA A 184 -7.36 -12.63 14.06
CA ALA A 184 -6.36 -13.02 13.06
C ALA A 184 -4.97 -12.46 13.36
N MET A 185 -4.88 -11.22 13.85
CA MET A 185 -3.61 -10.63 14.32
C MET A 185 -3.11 -11.36 15.57
N GLN A 186 -3.99 -11.59 16.55
CA GLN A 186 -3.66 -12.29 17.80
C GLN A 186 -3.18 -13.73 17.57
N ALA A 187 -3.75 -14.44 16.59
CA ALA A 187 -3.32 -15.80 16.24
C ALA A 187 -1.92 -15.85 15.60
N ARG A 188 -1.40 -14.72 15.14
CA ARG A 188 -0.10 -14.58 14.47
C ARG A 188 0.96 -13.91 15.31
N LEU A 189 0.56 -13.23 16.39
CA LEU A 189 1.49 -12.60 17.31
C LEU A 189 2.36 -13.69 17.95
N GLY A 190 3.66 -13.69 17.62
CA GLY A 190 4.63 -14.62 18.18
C GLY A 190 5.02 -14.25 19.60
N ASP A 191 5.35 -12.98 19.83
CA ASP A 191 5.64 -12.41 21.14
C ASP A 191 5.26 -10.93 21.25
N ASP A 192 5.14 -10.41 22.48
CA ASP A 192 4.71 -9.03 22.74
C ASP A 192 5.70 -7.96 22.23
N MET A 193 6.94 -8.34 21.89
CA MET A 193 8.00 -7.46 21.37
C MET A 193 8.07 -7.48 19.83
N GLU A 194 7.19 -8.23 19.15
CA GLU A 194 7.06 -8.15 17.70
C GLU A 194 6.65 -6.73 17.28
N LYS A 195 7.44 -6.13 16.39
CA LYS A 195 7.23 -4.74 15.98
C LYS A 195 6.05 -4.58 15.03
N SER A 196 5.66 -5.67 14.36
CA SER A 196 4.54 -5.77 13.43
C SER A 196 4.12 -7.24 13.27
N ILE A 197 2.87 -7.51 12.88
CA ILE A 197 2.37 -8.88 12.66
C ILE A 197 2.99 -9.53 11.42
N ASP A 198 3.54 -10.74 11.57
CA ASP A 198 3.91 -11.58 10.42
C ASP A 198 2.66 -12.22 9.79
N TRP A 199 2.27 -11.71 8.63
CA TRP A 199 1.13 -12.24 7.86
C TRP A 199 1.48 -13.49 7.03
N GLU A 200 2.73 -13.96 7.06
CA GLU A 200 3.26 -15.10 6.31
C GLU A 200 2.96 -14.98 4.80
N ASP A 201 3.21 -13.81 4.23
CA ASP A 201 3.06 -13.55 2.80
C ASP A 201 4.00 -12.40 2.41
N SER A 202 4.94 -12.68 1.50
CA SER A 202 5.98 -11.74 1.10
C SER A 202 5.46 -10.50 0.36
N ARG A 203 4.16 -10.43 0.06
CA ARG A 203 3.53 -9.25 -0.55
C ARG A 203 3.03 -8.24 0.49
N VAL A 204 2.99 -8.63 1.76
CA VAL A 204 2.61 -7.74 2.86
C VAL A 204 3.78 -6.82 3.18
N TYR A 205 3.48 -5.59 3.61
CA TYR A 205 4.41 -4.49 3.92
C TYR A 205 5.15 -3.93 2.70
N GLY A 206 5.38 -4.74 1.67
CA GLY A 206 5.70 -4.29 0.32
C GLY A 206 6.99 -3.50 0.23
N GLY A 207 7.97 -3.84 1.08
CA GLY A 207 9.28 -3.22 1.19
C GLY A 207 9.51 -2.44 2.48
N THR A 208 8.50 -2.20 3.31
CA THR A 208 8.72 -1.49 4.59
C THR A 208 9.40 -2.35 5.63
N GLU A 209 9.35 -3.67 5.50
CA GLU A 209 10.05 -4.64 6.35
C GLU A 209 11.56 -4.37 6.46
N ASP A 210 12.18 -3.85 5.40
CA ASP A 210 13.61 -3.53 5.35
C ASP A 210 13.98 -2.35 6.26
N PHE A 211 12.99 -1.54 6.67
CA PHE A 211 13.16 -0.33 7.50
C PHE A 211 12.69 -0.50 8.94
N GLN A 212 12.18 -1.69 9.29
CA GLN A 212 11.62 -2.00 10.62
C GLN A 212 12.71 -2.41 11.64
N SER A 213 13.76 -1.59 11.76
CA SER A 213 14.88 -1.80 12.68
C SER A 213 14.51 -1.39 14.13
N GLN A 214 15.46 -1.01 14.98
CA GLN A 214 15.10 -0.42 16.29
C GLN A 214 14.26 0.84 16.13
N GLU A 215 14.52 1.60 15.06
CA GLU A 215 13.82 2.81 14.66
C GLU A 215 13.63 2.79 13.15
N TRP A 216 12.68 3.59 12.64
CA TRP A 216 12.56 3.78 11.21
C TRP A 216 13.76 4.57 10.68
N GLU A 217 14.49 4.02 9.71
CA GLU A 217 15.59 4.73 9.05
C GLU A 217 15.08 5.32 7.74
N ALA A 218 14.97 6.65 7.68
CA ALA A 218 14.56 7.34 6.45
C ALA A 218 15.71 7.36 5.45
N GLU A 219 15.65 6.50 4.43
CA GLU A 219 16.64 6.44 3.36
C GLU A 219 16.16 7.18 2.10
N PRO A 220 16.95 8.11 1.54
CA PRO A 220 16.61 8.77 0.27
C PRO A 220 16.30 7.76 -0.84
N GLY A 221 15.28 8.04 -1.65
CA GLY A 221 14.79 7.12 -2.68
C GLY A 221 13.64 6.22 -2.20
N TYR A 222 13.31 6.19 -0.91
CA TYR A 222 12.18 5.40 -0.39
C TYR A 222 11.01 6.26 0.10
N GLU A 223 10.94 7.52 -0.35
CA GLU A 223 9.89 8.47 -0.03
C GLU A 223 8.49 7.91 -0.29
N TRP A 224 8.35 7.13 -1.36
CA TRP A 224 7.09 6.50 -1.75
C TRP A 224 6.48 5.57 -0.69
N LEU A 225 7.22 5.15 0.33
CA LEU A 225 6.71 4.31 1.43
C LEU A 225 5.88 5.09 2.46
N VAL A 226 6.12 6.39 2.59
CA VAL A 226 5.58 7.24 3.66
C VAL A 226 4.60 8.31 3.18
N VAL A 227 4.54 8.61 1.88
CA VAL A 227 3.62 9.61 1.31
C VAL A 227 2.15 9.19 1.47
N ASP A 228 1.27 10.12 1.81
CA ASP A 228 -0.16 9.91 2.06
C ASP A 228 -0.81 9.13 0.90
N PRO A 229 -1.23 7.87 1.14
CA PRO A 229 -1.83 7.06 0.11
C PRO A 229 -3.21 7.60 -0.29
N LEU A 230 -3.91 8.40 0.51
CA LEU A 230 -5.23 8.95 0.17
C LEU A 230 -5.18 10.33 -0.48
N LYS A 231 -4.01 10.97 -0.54
CA LYS A 231 -3.79 12.20 -1.30
C LYS A 231 -4.34 12.06 -2.73
N PRO A 232 -5.17 12.99 -3.23
CA PRO A 232 -5.66 12.96 -4.60
C PRO A 232 -4.51 12.85 -5.62
N VAL A 233 -4.64 11.92 -6.57
CA VAL A 233 -3.65 11.70 -7.63
C VAL A 233 -4.12 12.44 -8.87
N ASP A 234 -3.32 13.38 -9.38
CA ASP A 234 -3.57 13.98 -10.69
C ASP A 234 -3.07 13.05 -11.79
N ILE A 235 -3.99 12.39 -12.49
CA ILE A 235 -3.69 11.46 -13.59
C ILE A 235 -3.81 12.11 -14.97
N SER A 236 -3.90 13.44 -15.06
CA SER A 236 -4.06 14.18 -16.33
C SER A 236 -2.93 13.90 -17.32
N GLU A 237 -1.72 13.72 -16.82
CA GLU A 237 -0.56 13.32 -17.62
C GLU A 237 -0.76 11.93 -18.23
N LEU A 238 -1.18 10.94 -17.43
CA LEU A 238 -1.44 9.57 -17.91
C LEU A 238 -2.58 9.54 -18.94
N ILE A 239 -3.62 10.34 -18.75
CA ILE A 239 -4.72 10.47 -19.72
C ILE A 239 -4.19 11.04 -21.03
N SER A 240 -3.33 12.06 -20.97
CA SER A 240 -2.74 12.68 -22.15
C SER A 240 -1.81 11.71 -22.90
N ALA A 241 -0.96 10.97 -22.17
CA ALA A 241 -0.09 9.93 -22.72
C ALA A 241 -0.87 8.73 -23.29
N SER A 242 -2.05 8.42 -22.75
CA SER A 242 -2.90 7.35 -23.29
C SER A 242 -3.37 7.65 -24.71
N LYS A 243 -3.59 8.93 -25.06
CA LYS A 243 -4.09 9.35 -26.38
C LYS A 243 -3.05 9.20 -27.48
N SER A 244 -1.77 9.34 -27.17
CA SER A 244 -0.67 9.29 -28.12
C SER A 244 -0.14 7.87 -28.36
N SER A 245 -0.66 6.88 -27.64
CA SER A 245 -0.19 5.49 -27.74
C SER A 245 -0.60 4.85 -29.08
N ASN A 246 0.39 4.29 -29.79
CA ASN A 246 0.17 3.60 -31.05
C ASN A 246 -0.65 2.30 -30.82
N PRO A 247 -1.77 2.10 -31.56
CA PRO A 247 -2.69 0.97 -31.33
C PRO A 247 -2.08 -0.44 -31.48
N GLY A 248 -0.86 -0.55 -32.04
CA GLY A 248 -0.20 -1.82 -32.33
C GLY A 248 0.73 -2.38 -31.25
N SER A 249 1.07 -1.62 -30.20
CA SER A 249 2.17 -1.98 -29.28
C SER A 249 1.80 -3.04 -28.22
N THR A 250 0.53 -3.15 -27.83
CA THR A 250 0.13 -3.86 -26.58
C THR A 250 -0.43 -5.27 -26.74
N ASN A 251 -0.29 -5.92 -27.91
CA ASN A 251 -0.98 -7.20 -28.21
C ASN A 251 -0.01 -8.41 -28.35
N ALA A 252 1.15 -8.39 -27.71
CA ALA A 252 2.15 -9.46 -27.85
C ALA A 252 1.59 -10.87 -27.54
N ILE A 253 0.75 -11.02 -26.51
CA ILE A 253 0.12 -12.31 -26.13
C ILE A 253 -0.89 -12.76 -27.19
N VAL A 254 -1.59 -11.82 -27.82
CA VAL A 254 -2.65 -12.11 -28.78
C VAL A 254 -2.09 -12.39 -30.19
N TYR A 255 -0.90 -11.85 -30.50
CA TYR A 255 -0.17 -12.08 -31.74
C TYR A 255 0.81 -13.26 -31.70
N GLY A 256 1.12 -13.80 -30.52
CA GLY A 256 1.86 -15.05 -30.37
C GLY A 256 1.11 -16.23 -31.00
N GLY A 257 1.83 -17.09 -31.74
CA GLY A 257 1.28 -18.27 -32.39
C GLY A 257 0.49 -19.14 -31.41
N ALA A 258 -0.72 -19.56 -31.78
CA ALA A 258 -1.50 -20.46 -30.96
C ALA A 258 -0.77 -21.79 -30.76
N LEU A 259 -0.78 -22.31 -29.53
CA LEU A 259 -0.56 -23.74 -29.34
C LEU A 259 -1.57 -24.44 -30.24
N LYS A 260 -1.09 -25.30 -31.15
CA LYS A 260 -1.95 -26.16 -31.96
C LYS A 260 -2.64 -27.15 -31.01
N LEU A 261 -3.75 -26.73 -30.41
CA LEU A 261 -4.62 -27.63 -29.68
C LEU A 261 -5.32 -28.50 -30.72
N SER A 262 -5.05 -29.80 -30.66
CA SER A 262 -5.55 -30.83 -31.59
C SER A 262 -7.08 -31.06 -31.48
N ALA A 263 -7.75 -30.40 -30.52
CA ALA A 263 -9.17 -30.58 -30.24
C ALA A 263 -9.98 -29.40 -30.79
N VAL A 264 -11.21 -29.68 -31.25
CA VAL A 264 -12.20 -28.67 -31.60
C VAL A 264 -12.49 -27.84 -30.34
N ASP A 265 -12.31 -26.53 -30.44
CA ASP A 265 -12.58 -25.59 -29.34
C ASP A 265 -14.07 -25.70 -28.93
N PRO A 266 -14.39 -26.08 -27.68
CA PRO A 266 -15.77 -26.31 -27.27
C PRO A 266 -16.62 -25.02 -27.31
N PHE A 267 -15.98 -23.85 -27.34
CA PHE A 267 -16.64 -22.56 -27.41
C PHE A 267 -16.89 -22.08 -28.84
N SER A 268 -16.49 -22.86 -29.86
CA SER A 268 -16.64 -22.47 -31.27
C SER A 268 -18.10 -22.27 -31.69
N SER A 269 -19.04 -22.94 -31.03
CA SER A 269 -20.48 -22.83 -31.28
C SER A 269 -21.14 -21.61 -30.62
N LEU A 270 -20.48 -20.97 -29.65
CA LEU A 270 -21.05 -19.82 -28.96
C LEU A 270 -21.12 -18.61 -29.90
N PRO A 271 -22.20 -17.80 -29.91
CA PRO A 271 -22.22 -16.53 -30.61
C PRO A 271 -21.17 -15.55 -30.06
N TRP A 272 -20.75 -14.56 -30.88
CA TRP A 272 -19.77 -13.55 -30.46
C TRP A 272 -20.22 -12.80 -29.20
N ASP A 273 -21.49 -12.40 -29.12
CA ASP A 273 -22.02 -11.65 -27.95
C ASP A 273 -21.90 -12.43 -26.65
N VAL A 274 -22.08 -13.76 -26.70
CA VAL A 274 -21.94 -14.64 -25.53
C VAL A 274 -20.48 -14.70 -25.10
N ARG A 275 -19.56 -14.87 -26.05
CA ARG A 275 -18.12 -14.85 -25.77
C ARG A 275 -17.68 -13.49 -25.19
N TYR A 276 -18.16 -12.40 -25.78
CA TYR A 276 -17.88 -11.06 -25.30
C TYR A 276 -18.41 -10.85 -23.87
N ARG A 277 -19.62 -11.32 -23.57
CA ARG A 277 -20.18 -11.26 -22.22
C ARG A 277 -19.39 -12.09 -21.22
N ILE A 278 -18.93 -13.28 -21.60
CA ILE A 278 -18.03 -14.10 -20.77
C ILE A 278 -16.76 -13.31 -20.46
N LEU A 279 -16.12 -12.72 -21.48
CA LEU A 279 -14.93 -11.88 -21.28
C LEU A 279 -15.21 -10.71 -20.33
N GLN A 280 -16.39 -10.08 -20.38
CA GLN A 280 -16.72 -8.98 -19.45
C GLN A 280 -16.85 -9.42 -17.99
N MET A 281 -17.22 -10.67 -17.72
CA MET A 281 -17.48 -11.16 -16.36
C MET A 281 -16.24 -11.76 -15.66
N LEU A 282 -15.22 -12.12 -16.42
CA LEU A 282 -14.02 -12.75 -15.87
C LEU A 282 -13.08 -11.72 -15.24
N PRO A 283 -12.24 -12.07 -14.26
CA PRO A 283 -11.11 -11.24 -13.88
C PRO A 283 -10.02 -11.27 -14.97
N SER A 284 -9.16 -10.25 -15.01
CA SER A 284 -8.11 -10.15 -16.04
C SER A 284 -7.15 -11.33 -16.09
N PRO A 285 -6.67 -11.92 -14.95
CA PRO A 285 -5.88 -13.15 -14.99
C PRO A 285 -6.60 -14.30 -15.70
N SER A 286 -7.88 -14.54 -15.40
CA SER A 286 -8.66 -15.62 -16.04
C SER A 286 -8.94 -15.37 -17.52
N ILE A 287 -8.93 -14.12 -17.99
CA ILE A 287 -8.97 -13.84 -19.43
C ILE A 287 -7.70 -14.33 -20.10
N ILE A 288 -6.54 -14.06 -19.50
CA ILE A 288 -5.25 -14.48 -20.07
C ILE A 288 -5.24 -16.00 -20.23
N ASP A 289 -5.63 -16.72 -19.17
CA ASP A 289 -5.74 -18.19 -19.19
C ASP A 289 -6.71 -18.67 -20.27
N LEU A 290 -7.87 -18.02 -20.39
CA LEU A 290 -8.89 -18.37 -21.38
C LEU A 290 -8.42 -18.14 -22.82
N VAL A 291 -7.72 -17.03 -23.09
CA VAL A 291 -7.16 -16.69 -24.42
C VAL A 291 -6.00 -17.63 -24.78
N ILE A 292 -5.24 -18.09 -23.79
CA ILE A 292 -4.23 -19.12 -23.99
C ILE A 292 -4.88 -20.45 -24.36
N ALA A 293 -5.92 -20.86 -23.62
CA ALA A 293 -6.58 -22.16 -23.73
C ALA A 293 -7.58 -22.29 -24.90
N SER A 294 -8.14 -21.18 -25.40
CA SER A 294 -9.16 -21.17 -26.46
C SER A 294 -8.78 -20.24 -27.61
N ALA A 295 -8.68 -20.82 -28.82
CA ALA A 295 -8.42 -20.06 -30.04
C ALA A 295 -9.57 -19.10 -30.38
N VAL A 296 -10.80 -19.50 -30.04
CA VAL A 296 -12.00 -18.70 -30.28
C VAL A 296 -12.03 -17.46 -29.39
N PHE A 297 -11.68 -17.59 -28.11
CA PHE A 297 -11.53 -16.45 -27.21
C PHE A 297 -10.30 -15.60 -27.53
N ARG A 298 -9.20 -16.21 -28.00
CA ARG A 298 -8.05 -15.46 -28.51
C ARG A 298 -8.43 -14.54 -29.67
N GLY A 299 -9.24 -15.04 -30.60
CA GLY A 299 -9.78 -14.22 -31.69
C GLY A 299 -10.68 -13.10 -31.17
N ALA A 300 -11.59 -13.40 -30.24
CA ALA A 300 -12.50 -12.42 -29.66
C ALA A 300 -11.77 -11.32 -28.84
N ALA A 301 -10.64 -11.64 -28.23
CA ALA A 301 -9.85 -10.70 -27.44
C ALA A 301 -9.02 -9.71 -28.28
N ARG A 302 -8.88 -9.93 -29.61
CA ARG A 302 -8.10 -9.05 -30.51
C ARG A 302 -8.73 -7.67 -30.67
N ASP A 303 -10.04 -7.65 -30.86
CA ASP A 303 -10.78 -6.47 -31.31
C ASP A 303 -11.81 -6.06 -30.25
N LEU A 304 -11.40 -6.03 -28.98
CA LEU A 304 -12.29 -5.65 -27.88
C LEU A 304 -12.65 -4.16 -27.98
N PRO A 305 -13.95 -3.82 -27.93
CA PRO A 305 -14.41 -2.44 -28.04
C PRO A 305 -13.99 -1.63 -26.80
N ASP A 306 -13.92 -0.31 -26.97
CA ASP A 306 -13.52 0.64 -25.92
C ASP A 306 -14.34 0.49 -24.62
N HIS A 307 -15.65 0.23 -24.75
CA HIS A 307 -16.54 -0.07 -23.61
C HIS A 307 -16.03 -1.21 -22.72
N PHE A 308 -15.40 -2.25 -23.29
CA PHE A 308 -14.80 -3.33 -22.52
C PHE A 308 -13.68 -2.81 -21.61
N TRP A 309 -12.78 -2.01 -22.17
CA TRP A 309 -11.65 -1.44 -21.43
C TRP A 309 -12.10 -0.42 -20.40
N ARG A 310 -13.16 0.34 -20.69
CA ARG A 310 -13.79 1.22 -19.70
C ARG A 310 -14.34 0.46 -18.49
N LEU A 311 -15.00 -0.69 -18.71
CA LEU A 311 -15.43 -1.56 -17.61
C LEU A 311 -14.23 -2.14 -16.85
N ARG A 312 -13.18 -2.51 -17.58
CA ARG A 312 -11.95 -3.04 -16.98
C ARG A 312 -11.25 -2.05 -16.08
N LEU A 313 -11.26 -0.76 -16.40
CA LEU A 313 -10.57 0.24 -15.60
C LEU A 313 -11.03 0.24 -14.14
N ALA A 314 -12.33 0.09 -13.89
CA ALA A 314 -12.87 -0.02 -12.54
C ALA A 314 -12.45 -1.34 -11.83
N TYR A 315 -12.28 -2.42 -12.59
CA TYR A 315 -11.90 -3.73 -12.07
C TYR A 315 -10.39 -3.87 -11.82
N ASP A 316 -9.59 -3.35 -12.75
CA ASP A 316 -8.15 -3.54 -12.83
C ASP A 316 -7.35 -2.43 -12.15
N CYS A 317 -7.98 -1.27 -11.90
CA CYS A 317 -7.39 -0.13 -11.21
C CYS A 317 -8.34 0.38 -10.11
N PRO A 318 -8.75 -0.48 -9.16
CA PRO A 318 -9.70 -0.10 -8.11
C PRO A 318 -9.16 0.96 -7.14
N LEU A 319 -7.83 1.13 -7.10
CA LEU A 319 -7.10 2.15 -6.34
C LEU A 319 -7.32 3.60 -6.85
N ILE A 320 -7.89 3.77 -8.03
CA ILE A 320 -8.24 5.09 -8.57
C ILE A 320 -9.71 5.37 -8.28
N ASP A 321 -9.97 6.48 -7.59
CA ASP A 321 -11.31 7.00 -7.40
C ASP A 321 -11.98 7.27 -8.75
N GLN A 322 -13.13 6.62 -8.97
CA GLN A 322 -13.81 6.62 -10.26
C GLN A 322 -14.41 7.98 -10.59
N ASP A 323 -14.79 8.77 -9.59
CA ASP A 323 -15.36 10.09 -9.80
C ASP A 323 -14.28 11.09 -10.21
N SER A 324 -13.13 11.10 -9.52
CA SER A 324 -11.94 11.87 -9.88
C SER A 324 -11.44 11.51 -11.28
N LEU A 325 -11.38 10.21 -11.61
CA LEU A 325 -11.03 9.73 -12.94
C LEU A 325 -11.98 10.24 -14.03
N ARG A 326 -13.30 10.20 -13.79
CA ARG A 326 -14.29 10.73 -14.73
C ARG A 326 -14.14 12.23 -14.92
N GLN A 327 -13.88 12.98 -13.86
CA GLN A 327 -13.63 14.42 -13.92
C GLN A 327 -12.36 14.73 -14.72
N ASN A 328 -11.25 14.05 -14.44
CA ASN A 328 -9.99 14.23 -15.16
C ASN A 328 -10.13 13.89 -16.66
N ILE A 329 -10.85 12.82 -17.02
CA ILE A 329 -11.13 12.49 -18.42
C ILE A 329 -11.98 13.57 -19.08
N ALA A 330 -13.00 14.08 -18.39
CA ALA A 330 -13.85 15.14 -18.92
C ALA A 330 -13.07 16.44 -19.16
N GLN A 331 -12.21 16.83 -18.21
CA GLN A 331 -11.32 18.00 -18.32
C GLN A 331 -10.30 17.83 -19.46
N ALA A 332 -9.82 16.62 -19.69
CA ALA A 332 -8.95 16.29 -20.81
C ALA A 332 -9.69 16.17 -22.17
N GLY A 333 -10.92 16.68 -22.30
CA GLY A 333 -11.67 16.67 -23.56
C GLY A 333 -12.44 15.39 -23.86
N GLY A 334 -12.67 14.54 -22.86
CA GLY A 334 -13.59 13.39 -22.94
C GLY A 334 -13.09 12.19 -23.74
N GLN A 335 -11.84 12.20 -24.19
CA GLN A 335 -11.23 11.11 -24.95
C GLN A 335 -10.06 10.50 -24.16
N ALA A 336 -10.06 9.18 -24.01
CA ALA A 336 -8.95 8.43 -23.44
C ALA A 336 -8.89 7.06 -24.13
N ASN A 337 -7.69 6.53 -24.35
CA ASN A 337 -7.53 5.13 -24.72
C ASN A 337 -7.51 4.33 -23.42
N TYR A 338 -8.65 3.75 -23.03
CA TYR A 338 -8.78 3.09 -21.72
C TYR A 338 -7.81 1.91 -21.54
N LYS A 339 -7.48 1.19 -22.61
CA LYS A 339 -6.53 0.07 -22.55
C LYS A 339 -5.14 0.57 -22.16
N ASP A 340 -4.65 1.60 -22.85
CA ASP A 340 -3.33 2.17 -22.57
C ASP A 340 -3.33 2.95 -21.24
N LEU A 341 -4.44 3.58 -20.87
CA LEU A 341 -4.60 4.23 -19.58
C LEU A 341 -4.48 3.23 -18.42
N ILE A 342 -5.13 2.06 -18.49
CA ILE A 342 -4.98 1.00 -17.49
C ILE A 342 -3.51 0.61 -17.36
N ARG A 343 -2.82 0.41 -18.48
CA ARG A 343 -1.39 0.06 -18.49
C ARG A 343 -0.55 1.15 -17.83
N LEU A 344 -0.79 2.41 -18.16
CA LEU A 344 -0.06 3.56 -17.62
C LEU A 344 -0.29 3.73 -16.12
N ILE A 345 -1.53 3.60 -15.64
CA ILE A 345 -1.85 3.64 -14.20
C ILE A 345 -1.14 2.51 -13.46
N LYS A 346 -1.18 1.28 -13.98
CA LYS A 346 -0.48 0.14 -13.38
C LYS A 346 1.02 0.34 -13.33
N ALA A 347 1.60 0.92 -14.38
CA ALA A 347 3.04 1.23 -14.41
C ALA A 347 3.40 2.31 -13.39
N ALA A 348 2.62 3.39 -13.30
CA ALA A 348 2.82 4.46 -12.33
C ALA A 348 2.64 4.00 -10.87
N ALA A 349 1.74 3.04 -10.63
CA ALA A 349 1.47 2.46 -9.32
C ALA A 349 2.45 1.35 -8.91
N ALA A 350 3.26 0.84 -9.84
CA ALA A 350 4.15 -0.28 -9.57
C ALA A 350 5.30 0.11 -8.64
N ARG A 351 5.75 -0.85 -7.82
CA ARG A 351 7.00 -0.73 -7.05
C ARG A 351 8.17 -0.50 -8.01
N PRO A 352 9.11 0.43 -7.71
CA PRO A 352 10.30 0.61 -8.53
C PRO A 352 11.15 -0.66 -8.61
N GLU A 353 11.85 -0.88 -9.72
CA GLU A 353 12.60 -2.14 -9.96
C GLU A 353 13.77 -2.33 -8.99
N ASP A 354 14.48 -1.25 -8.66
CA ASP A 354 15.54 -1.18 -7.66
C ASP A 354 15.01 -0.86 -6.24
N GLY A 355 13.70 -0.66 -6.12
CA GLY A 355 13.02 -0.25 -4.89
C GLY A 355 13.02 1.26 -4.63
N MET A 356 13.78 2.05 -5.39
CA MET A 356 13.96 3.48 -5.17
C MET A 356 13.11 4.31 -6.15
N ASN A 357 12.51 5.40 -5.69
CA ASN A 357 11.89 6.40 -6.57
C ASN A 357 12.93 7.28 -7.26
N GLU A 358 12.55 7.83 -8.41
CA GLU A 358 13.37 8.79 -9.14
C GLU A 358 13.39 10.16 -8.43
N ASP A 359 14.43 10.97 -8.68
CA ASP A 359 14.61 12.31 -8.09
C ASP A 359 13.46 13.30 -8.36
N ARG A 360 12.55 12.98 -9.29
CA ARG A 360 11.40 13.81 -9.69
C ARG A 360 10.13 13.00 -9.85
N ASP A 361 9.99 11.98 -9.02
CA ASP A 361 8.88 11.07 -9.13
C ASP A 361 7.56 11.70 -8.64
N THR A 362 6.58 11.78 -9.54
CA THR A 362 5.26 12.37 -9.27
C THR A 362 4.22 11.36 -8.80
N TRP A 363 4.55 10.06 -8.77
CA TRP A 363 3.61 8.97 -8.48
C TRP A 363 3.82 8.31 -7.11
N LEU A 364 4.57 8.97 -6.20
CA LEU A 364 4.89 8.44 -4.87
C LEU A 364 3.64 8.00 -4.10
N ASN A 365 2.62 8.87 -4.02
CA ASN A 365 1.36 8.56 -3.34
C ASN A 365 0.59 7.41 -3.99
N LEU A 366 0.62 7.32 -5.32
CA LEU A 366 -0.03 6.25 -6.07
C LEU A 366 0.63 4.89 -5.81
N ARG A 367 1.97 4.86 -5.71
CA ARG A 367 2.72 3.66 -5.32
C ARG A 367 2.42 3.26 -3.89
N ASN A 368 2.42 4.20 -2.94
CA ASN A 368 2.08 3.87 -1.55
C ASN A 368 0.66 3.32 -1.44
N ARG A 369 -0.29 3.94 -2.16
CA ARG A 369 -1.68 3.44 -2.23
C ARG A 369 -1.74 2.02 -2.74
N HIS A 370 -1.06 1.71 -3.84
CA HIS A 370 -1.05 0.36 -4.40
C HIS A 370 -0.39 -0.66 -3.45
N ARG A 371 0.69 -0.28 -2.77
CA ARG A 371 1.35 -1.10 -1.75
C ARG A 371 0.40 -1.45 -0.60
N ILE A 372 -0.23 -0.45 0.00
CA ILE A 372 -1.16 -0.66 1.12
C ILE A 372 -2.41 -1.42 0.66
N TRP A 373 -2.93 -1.13 -0.54
CA TRP A 373 -4.03 -1.89 -1.14
C TRP A 373 -3.69 -3.38 -1.23
N THR A 374 -2.49 -3.71 -1.71
CA THR A 374 -2.01 -5.10 -1.78
C THR A 374 -1.93 -5.73 -0.40
N CYS A 375 -1.46 -5.01 0.62
CA CYS A 375 -1.46 -5.48 2.00
C CYS A 375 -2.87 -5.82 2.48
N CYS A 376 -3.84 -4.93 2.22
CA CYS A 376 -5.25 -5.15 2.55
C CYS A 376 -5.83 -6.39 1.86
N GLU A 377 -5.58 -6.59 0.57
CA GLU A 377 -6.03 -7.79 -0.17
C GLU A 377 -5.50 -9.08 0.44
N VAL A 378 -4.22 -9.08 0.84
CA VAL A 378 -3.60 -10.25 1.49
C VAL A 378 -4.25 -10.52 2.85
N ILE A 379 -4.37 -9.48 3.69
CA ILE A 379 -4.99 -9.58 5.03
C ILE A 379 -6.40 -10.14 4.90
N LEU A 380 -7.25 -9.56 4.06
CA LEU A 380 -8.62 -10.03 3.82
C LEU A 380 -8.65 -11.48 3.32
N GLY A 381 -7.74 -11.85 2.41
CA GLY A 381 -7.61 -13.22 1.94
C GLY A 381 -7.24 -14.22 3.05
N LYS A 382 -6.50 -13.80 4.08
CA LYS A 382 -6.20 -14.62 5.27
C LYS A 382 -7.44 -14.73 6.17
N LEU A 383 -8.16 -13.63 6.41
CA LEU A 383 -9.41 -13.64 7.19
C LEU A 383 -10.47 -14.59 6.59
N GLU A 384 -10.62 -14.57 5.26
CA GLU A 384 -11.57 -15.46 4.58
C GLU A 384 -11.21 -16.95 4.71
N LYS A 385 -9.92 -17.29 4.66
CA LYS A 385 -9.45 -18.67 4.83
C LYS A 385 -9.74 -19.18 6.23
N GLU A 386 -9.53 -18.34 7.24
CA GLU A 386 -9.78 -18.66 8.64
C GLU A 386 -11.27 -18.84 8.94
N ALA A 387 -12.11 -17.94 8.40
CA ALA A 387 -13.55 -18.08 8.48
C ALA A 387 -14.03 -19.42 7.89
N LYS A 388 -13.44 -19.85 6.76
CA LYS A 388 -13.74 -21.14 6.12
C LYS A 388 -13.23 -22.34 6.92
N SER A 389 -12.08 -22.25 7.59
CA SER A 389 -11.57 -23.33 8.44
C SER A 389 -12.33 -23.48 9.76
N CYS A 390 -12.97 -22.41 10.24
CA CYS A 390 -13.77 -22.41 11.46
C CYS A 390 -15.22 -22.87 11.25
N VAL A 391 -15.66 -23.15 10.02
CA VAL A 391 -16.97 -23.79 9.77
C VAL A 391 -16.87 -25.26 10.17
N PRO A 392 -17.56 -25.73 11.23
CA PRO A 392 -17.53 -27.13 11.61
C PRO A 392 -18.18 -27.97 10.50
N PHE A 393 -17.67 -29.18 10.33
CA PHE A 393 -18.19 -30.29 9.53
C PHE A 393 -19.61 -30.77 9.95
N SER A 394 -20.53 -29.87 10.31
CA SER A 394 -21.85 -30.20 10.87
C SER A 394 -23.01 -30.05 9.89
N GLN A 395 -22.78 -29.72 8.60
CA GLN A 395 -23.85 -29.68 7.59
C GLN A 395 -23.85 -30.84 6.59
N SER A 396 -22.96 -31.84 6.72
CA SER A 396 -22.95 -33.03 5.84
C SER A 396 -23.69 -34.25 6.42
N ALA A 397 -24.22 -34.19 7.65
CA ALA A 397 -24.80 -35.36 8.32
C ALA A 397 -26.34 -35.45 8.31
N ASN A 398 -27.07 -34.43 7.81
CA ASN A 398 -28.54 -34.40 7.88
C ASN A 398 -29.29 -34.65 6.56
N LEU A 399 -28.63 -35.22 5.54
CA LEU A 399 -29.28 -35.64 4.29
C LEU A 399 -29.20 -37.14 3.99
N ALA A 400 -28.79 -37.97 4.96
CA ALA A 400 -28.67 -39.43 4.78
C ALA A 400 -29.53 -40.27 5.75
N ARG A 401 -30.59 -39.69 6.34
CA ARG A 401 -31.59 -40.45 7.12
C ARG A 401 -33.00 -39.93 6.89
N SER A 402 -33.48 -40.21 5.69
CA SER A 402 -34.92 -40.33 5.42
C SER A 402 -35.06 -41.15 4.15
N ASP A 403 -34.95 -42.47 4.33
CA ASP A 403 -35.61 -43.51 3.56
C ASP A 403 -36.04 -44.62 4.53
#